data_AF-A0A815LEK6-F1
#
_entry.id   AF-A0A815LEK6-F1
#
_cell.length_a   1.000
_cell.length_b   1.000
_cell.length_c   1.000
_cell.angle_alpha   90.00
_cell.angle_beta   90.00
_cell.angle_gamma   90.00
#
_symmetry.space_group_name_H-M   'P 1'
#
loop_
_entity.id
_entity.type
_entity.pdbx_description
1 polymer ?
#
loop_
_entity_poly.entity_id
_entity_poly.type
_entity_poly.pdbx_seq_one_letter_code
_entity_poly.pdbx_strand_id
1 'polypeptide(L)'
;MKFLTQSNDTIWIDCNLNNGLKNVHINKEIDSQWIIKRFELDISDDILEKLSKDTKAPEKLRFIKKAEMFFVAKYKTPILNENGEIISGDSIWNQWLFDKISSEIFQWIKELVKSNKFCFQAYRLIPSKLNPENNILTKRFNDSFESNIKHCKFIRNRKNQLLRNLFAAAGIKFSEVTMGLTSLSKQSSFINITSTRECIVNNEESSSEYANDPFIDYDLNLNQIGVEKFTWEQCINMFKLDIFLKTHSIEENKRMIEYFYRKYSKIDTDNGMNIDIQQIPFLMDQNNHLQPIKGIYFPADTIGDKETNDYEYLFVNKTIFVWLNEKSQKEIKQWLKGLGVDERTDLTYLRKTIIPNVASYITRENAIKTIRMLFILFQKNAITKKELDQLKKLKLLTIQYLKTKEDRFVSFDYVTSHNSGKENEDLIEWRRFFIGLGVQEDLHAVVFNQKLTSYEAAGYGFCDEYLSTTSPDRKHKIDAYSGLTTNTFMQHTEKTLTKKIKVYWGHSDKRGATEGTLLEDADYIHWLVENIKCIPTTVNTCELSNNIFIDNKELKELCGKYMHFPSILLPQKKTSWHEIFNFKTKRSINDYFDLLQKIRDDEKNLKDNYDRIQMIYFHILKEIYY
;
A
#
# COMPACT_ATOMS: atom_id res chain seq x y z
N MET A 1 51.40 -6.41 -69.70
CA MET A 1 50.27 -6.37 -68.76
C MET A 1 49.56 -7.72 -68.82
N LYS A 2 49.91 -8.63 -67.90
CA LYS A 2 49.23 -9.91 -67.69
C LYS A 2 48.53 -9.78 -66.35
N PHE A 3 47.20 -9.82 -66.32
CA PHE A 3 46.48 -10.17 -65.09
C PHE A 3 45.85 -11.54 -65.31
N LEU A 4 46.44 -12.51 -64.62
CA LEU A 4 46.03 -13.89 -64.55
C LEU A 4 44.67 -14.00 -63.84
N THR A 5 43.76 -14.72 -64.48
CA THR A 5 42.68 -15.49 -63.84
C THR A 5 43.25 -16.44 -62.78
N GLN A 6 42.67 -16.47 -61.58
CA GLN A 6 42.53 -17.69 -60.74
C GLN A 6 41.74 -17.37 -59.45
N SER A 7 40.45 -17.71 -59.40
CA SER A 7 39.93 -18.43 -58.25
C SER A 7 39.32 -19.73 -58.80
N ASN A 8 40.11 -20.81 -58.74
CA ASN A 8 39.59 -22.15 -58.93
C ASN A 8 39.01 -22.58 -57.59
N ASP A 9 37.86 -22.00 -57.22
CA ASP A 9 37.17 -22.42 -56.02
C ASP A 9 36.60 -23.83 -56.25
N THR A 10 37.19 -24.84 -55.61
CA THR A 10 36.62 -26.19 -55.64
C THR A 10 35.45 -26.24 -54.67
N ILE A 11 34.24 -26.34 -55.21
CA ILE A 11 33.00 -26.55 -54.46
C ILE A 11 32.66 -28.04 -54.49
N TRP A 12 32.48 -28.65 -53.32
CA TRP A 12 31.89 -29.99 -53.23
C TRP A 12 30.90 -30.10 -52.10
N ILE A 13 29.92 -30.99 -52.27
CA ILE A 13 28.88 -31.27 -51.30
C ILE A 13 29.17 -32.63 -50.71
N ASP A 14 29.52 -32.67 -49.42
CA ASP A 14 29.60 -33.92 -48.68
C ASP A 14 28.20 -34.30 -48.20
N CYS A 15 27.73 -35.49 -48.61
CA CYS A 15 26.48 -36.07 -48.14
C CYS A 15 26.78 -37.12 -47.08
N ASN A 16 26.71 -36.73 -45.81
CA ASN A 16 26.81 -37.72 -44.74
C ASN A 16 25.49 -38.50 -44.64
N LEU A 17 25.47 -39.68 -45.27
CA LEU A 17 24.31 -40.57 -45.41
C LEU A 17 23.69 -40.99 -44.07
N ASN A 18 24.46 -40.95 -42.98
CA ASN A 18 24.00 -41.41 -41.67
C ASN A 18 23.20 -40.34 -40.90
N ASN A 19 23.29 -39.05 -41.29
CA ASN A 19 22.84 -37.95 -40.43
C ASN A 19 22.02 -36.85 -41.17
N GLY A 20 21.85 -36.95 -42.49
CA GLY A 20 21.06 -35.97 -43.29
C GLY A 20 21.66 -34.56 -43.36
N LEU A 21 22.91 -34.40 -42.92
CA LEU A 21 23.67 -33.16 -42.96
C LEU A 21 24.45 -33.10 -44.27
N LYS A 22 24.26 -32.04 -45.04
CA LYS A 22 25.06 -31.74 -46.24
C LYS A 22 26.00 -30.59 -45.95
N ASN A 23 27.29 -30.83 -46.06
CA ASN A 23 28.30 -29.78 -45.94
C ASN A 23 28.64 -29.28 -47.35
N VAL A 24 28.52 -27.98 -47.58
CA VAL A 24 29.10 -27.33 -48.76
C VAL A 24 30.50 -26.88 -48.37
N HIS A 25 31.49 -27.41 -49.07
CA HIS A 25 32.87 -27.02 -48.90
C HIS A 25 33.29 -26.08 -50.02
N ILE A 26 33.98 -25.00 -49.65
CA ILE A 26 34.71 -24.15 -50.59
C ILE A 26 36.18 -24.22 -50.18
N ASN A 27 37.05 -24.64 -51.10
CA ASN A 27 38.49 -24.73 -50.85
C ASN A 27 38.89 -25.54 -49.61
N LYS A 28 38.19 -26.67 -49.37
CA LYS A 28 38.35 -27.60 -48.22
C LYS A 28 37.79 -27.09 -46.88
N GLU A 29 37.36 -25.84 -46.77
CA GLU A 29 36.68 -25.32 -45.57
C GLU A 29 35.17 -25.51 -45.68
N ILE A 30 34.50 -25.77 -44.55
CA ILE A 30 33.03 -25.85 -44.51
C ILE A 30 32.48 -24.43 -44.60
N ASP A 31 31.98 -24.06 -45.77
CA ASP A 31 31.36 -22.77 -46.02
C ASP A 31 29.93 -22.72 -45.44
N SER A 32 29.15 -23.77 -45.69
CA SER A 32 27.79 -23.84 -45.17
C SER A 32 27.33 -25.26 -44.88
N GLN A 33 26.56 -25.39 -43.80
CA GLN A 33 25.97 -26.66 -43.40
C GLN A 33 24.46 -26.59 -43.61
N TRP A 34 23.94 -27.59 -44.30
CA TRP A 34 22.54 -27.68 -44.68
C TRP A 34 21.95 -28.95 -44.12
N ILE A 35 20.79 -28.83 -43.46
CA ILE A 35 19.98 -29.97 -43.09
C ILE A 35 18.88 -30.07 -44.15
N ILE A 36 18.81 -31.20 -44.85
CA ILE A 36 17.79 -31.43 -45.87
C ILE A 36 16.90 -32.58 -45.44
N LYS A 37 15.60 -32.34 -45.38
CA LYS A 37 14.59 -33.38 -45.15
C LYS A 37 13.64 -33.42 -46.35
N ARG A 38 13.50 -34.62 -46.92
CA ARG A 38 12.52 -34.93 -47.98
C ARG A 38 11.26 -35.48 -47.32
N PHE A 39 10.12 -34.96 -47.74
CA PHE A 39 8.78 -35.42 -47.39
C PHE A 39 8.08 -35.87 -48.66
N GLU A 40 7.55 -37.08 -48.64
CA GLU A 40 6.64 -37.57 -49.67
C GLU A 40 5.20 -37.42 -49.13
N LEU A 41 4.37 -36.71 -49.87
CA LEU A 41 3.00 -36.38 -49.48
C LEU A 41 2.03 -37.10 -50.41
N ASP A 42 1.20 -37.97 -49.85
CA ASP A 42 0.06 -38.54 -50.57
C ASP A 42 -1.08 -37.52 -50.60
N ILE A 43 -1.68 -37.34 -51.77
CA ILE A 43 -2.79 -36.40 -51.98
C ILE A 43 -4.09 -37.17 -51.84
N SER A 44 -4.95 -36.75 -50.90
CA SER A 44 -6.23 -37.41 -50.64
C SER A 44 -7.20 -37.26 -51.80
N ASP A 45 -8.13 -38.21 -51.92
CA ASP A 45 -9.15 -38.23 -52.98
C ASP A 45 -10.03 -36.97 -52.98
N ASP A 46 -10.33 -36.40 -51.80
CA ASP A 46 -11.06 -35.14 -51.66
C ASP A 46 -10.30 -33.94 -52.25
N ILE A 47 -8.97 -33.88 -52.05
CA ILE A 47 -8.14 -32.81 -52.62
C ILE A 47 -7.97 -33.02 -54.13
N LEU A 48 -7.83 -34.27 -54.59
CA LEU A 48 -7.81 -34.61 -56.02
C LEU A 48 -9.11 -34.18 -56.72
N GLU A 49 -10.27 -34.42 -56.12
CA GLU A 49 -11.55 -33.99 -56.68
C GLU A 49 -11.61 -32.47 -56.81
N LYS A 50 -11.15 -31.74 -55.79
CA LYS A 50 -11.09 -30.27 -55.80
C LYS A 50 -10.11 -29.75 -56.85
N LEU A 51 -8.91 -30.33 -56.96
CA LEU A 51 -7.89 -29.98 -57.94
C LEU A 51 -8.35 -30.23 -59.38
N SER A 52 -9.12 -31.29 -59.63
CA SER A 52 -9.66 -31.59 -60.97
C SER A 52 -10.57 -30.47 -61.51
N LYS A 53 -11.19 -29.70 -60.59
CA LYS A 53 -12.10 -28.59 -60.88
C LYS A 53 -11.39 -27.22 -60.83
N ASP A 54 -10.11 -27.16 -60.41
CA ASP A 54 -9.34 -25.91 -60.27
C ASP A 54 -8.74 -25.46 -61.60
N THR A 55 -9.42 -24.54 -62.29
CA THR A 55 -8.96 -23.98 -63.58
C THR A 55 -7.70 -23.13 -63.46
N LYS A 56 -7.32 -22.71 -62.24
CA LYS A 56 -6.14 -21.89 -61.96
C LYS A 56 -4.89 -22.72 -61.66
N ALA A 57 -5.03 -24.01 -61.36
CA ALA A 57 -3.92 -24.93 -61.22
C ALA A 57 -3.42 -25.43 -62.60
N PRO A 58 -2.10 -25.54 -62.83
CA PRO A 58 -1.53 -26.22 -63.99
C PRO A 58 -2.11 -27.63 -64.17
N GLU A 59 -2.38 -28.04 -65.41
CA GLU A 59 -3.04 -29.32 -65.74
C GLU A 59 -2.33 -30.54 -65.14
N LYS A 60 -0.99 -30.53 -65.13
CA LYS A 60 -0.16 -31.60 -64.56
C LYS A 60 -0.38 -31.78 -63.05
N LEU A 61 -0.78 -30.73 -62.32
CA LEU A 61 -1.05 -30.77 -60.89
C LEU A 61 -2.48 -31.24 -60.57
N ARG A 62 -3.40 -31.23 -61.55
CA ARG A 62 -4.80 -31.62 -61.34
C ARG A 62 -4.99 -33.12 -61.13
N PHE A 63 -4.00 -33.93 -61.52
CA PHE A 63 -4.06 -35.39 -61.50
C PHE A 63 -2.92 -36.03 -60.69
N ILE A 64 -2.14 -35.22 -59.98
CA ILE A 64 -0.97 -35.70 -59.24
C ILE A 64 -1.39 -36.41 -57.96
N LYS A 65 -0.88 -37.63 -57.73
CA LYS A 65 -1.20 -38.44 -56.55
C LYS A 65 -0.18 -38.31 -55.41
N LYS A 66 1.03 -37.86 -55.74
CA LYS A 66 2.14 -37.72 -54.81
C LYS A 66 2.88 -36.41 -55.06
N ALA A 67 3.19 -35.69 -53.99
CA ALA A 67 4.03 -34.51 -54.03
C ALA A 67 5.30 -34.75 -53.22
N GLU A 68 6.41 -34.16 -53.66
CA GLU A 68 7.64 -34.15 -52.88
C GLU A 68 7.93 -32.74 -52.38
N MET A 69 8.24 -32.63 -51.10
CA MET A 69 8.62 -31.37 -50.47
C MET A 69 9.98 -31.52 -49.80
N PHE A 70 10.88 -30.60 -50.10
CA PHE A 70 12.21 -30.54 -49.49
C PHE A 70 12.26 -29.35 -48.55
N PHE A 71 12.53 -29.61 -47.27
CA PHE A 71 12.92 -28.55 -46.35
C PHE A 71 14.42 -28.49 -46.26
N VAL A 72 14.92 -27.26 -46.33
CA VAL A 72 16.34 -26.97 -46.40
C VAL A 72 16.62 -25.89 -45.36
N ALA A 73 17.32 -26.25 -44.29
CA ALA A 73 17.71 -25.32 -43.22
C ALA A 73 19.21 -25.01 -43.32
N LYS A 74 19.56 -23.75 -43.59
CA LYS A 74 20.94 -23.26 -43.65
C LYS A 74 21.42 -22.85 -42.25
N TYR A 75 22.55 -23.35 -41.81
CA TYR A 75 23.19 -22.88 -40.58
C TYR A 75 24.02 -21.61 -40.87
N LYS A 76 23.38 -20.44 -40.60
CA LYS A 76 23.84 -19.02 -40.55
C LYS A 76 23.97 -18.15 -41.84
N THR A 77 23.39 -16.94 -41.66
CA THR A 77 23.25 -15.65 -42.41
C THR A 77 22.72 -15.63 -43.87
N PRO A 78 21.78 -14.71 -44.19
CA PRO A 78 20.87 -14.84 -45.32
C PRO A 78 21.41 -14.22 -46.62
N ILE A 79 21.06 -14.83 -47.75
CA ILE A 79 21.09 -14.22 -49.09
C ILE A 79 19.71 -14.47 -49.71
N LEU A 80 19.13 -13.41 -50.29
CA LEU A 80 17.81 -13.37 -50.92
C LEU A 80 17.76 -14.23 -52.20
N ASN A 81 16.61 -14.83 -52.48
CA ASN A 81 16.40 -15.63 -53.69
C ASN A 81 15.97 -14.77 -54.89
N GLU A 82 16.54 -15.12 -56.03
CA GLU A 82 16.13 -14.73 -57.38
C GLU A 82 15.08 -15.72 -57.92
N ASN A 83 14.24 -15.20 -58.83
CA ASN A 83 13.16 -15.85 -59.58
C ASN A 83 11.78 -15.78 -58.93
N GLY A 84 11.17 -14.60 -59.07
CA GLY A 84 9.76 -14.36 -58.81
C GLY A 84 8.87 -14.92 -59.91
N GLU A 85 8.24 -16.06 -59.64
CA GLU A 85 6.98 -16.45 -60.26
C GLU A 85 5.83 -16.16 -59.27
N ILE A 86 4.77 -15.54 -59.77
CA ILE A 86 3.64 -15.08 -58.93
C ILE A 86 2.81 -16.29 -58.50
N ILE A 87 2.94 -16.69 -57.24
CA ILE A 87 2.09 -17.71 -56.61
C ILE A 87 0.67 -17.14 -56.47
N SER A 88 -0.29 -17.68 -57.24
CA SER A 88 -1.70 -17.28 -57.13
C SER A 88 -2.34 -17.86 -55.87
N GLY A 89 -2.91 -16.99 -55.01
CA GLY A 89 -3.56 -17.39 -53.76
C GLY A 89 -4.88 -18.16 -53.91
N ASP A 90 -5.48 -18.11 -55.09
CA ASP A 90 -6.76 -18.77 -55.38
C ASP A 90 -6.60 -20.24 -55.79
N SER A 91 -5.38 -20.71 -56.04
CA SER A 91 -5.16 -22.12 -56.39
C SER A 91 -5.30 -23.02 -55.17
N ILE A 92 -6.10 -24.08 -55.32
CA ILE A 92 -6.33 -25.11 -54.30
C ILE A 92 -5.02 -25.85 -53.99
N TRP A 93 -4.16 -26.02 -54.99
CA TRP A 93 -2.83 -26.60 -54.82
C TRP A 93 -1.97 -25.77 -53.88
N ASN A 94 -1.90 -24.46 -54.11
CA ASN A 94 -1.12 -23.55 -53.28
C ASN A 94 -1.68 -23.47 -51.86
N GLN A 95 -3.00 -23.45 -51.70
CA GLN A 95 -3.64 -23.47 -50.37
C GLN A 95 -3.34 -24.76 -49.59
N TRP A 96 -3.42 -25.93 -50.25
CA TRP A 96 -3.05 -27.21 -49.66
C TRP A 96 -1.55 -27.28 -49.32
N LEU A 97 -0.69 -26.78 -50.21
CA LEU A 97 0.75 -26.74 -49.98
C LEU A 97 1.09 -25.87 -48.76
N PHE A 98 0.53 -24.67 -48.63
CA PHE A 98 0.76 -23.78 -47.49
C PHE A 98 0.24 -24.37 -46.17
N ASP A 99 -0.83 -25.16 -46.21
CA ASP A 99 -1.29 -25.96 -45.06
C ASP A 99 -0.26 -27.04 -44.67
N LYS A 100 0.26 -27.80 -45.65
CA LYS A 100 1.26 -28.87 -45.42
C LYS A 100 2.63 -28.37 -45.00
N ILE A 101 3.07 -27.20 -45.48
CA ILE A 101 4.37 -26.63 -45.13
C ILE A 101 4.52 -26.53 -43.62
N SER A 102 3.54 -25.95 -42.93
CA SER A 102 3.58 -25.81 -41.47
C SER A 102 3.64 -27.18 -40.77
N SER A 103 2.76 -28.11 -41.15
CA SER A 103 2.70 -29.45 -40.53
C SER A 103 4.01 -30.21 -40.62
N GLU A 104 4.65 -30.22 -41.78
CA GLU A 104 5.92 -30.94 -41.95
C GLU A 104 7.08 -30.26 -41.21
N ILE A 105 7.09 -28.93 -41.08
CA ILE A 105 8.07 -28.22 -40.23
C ILE A 105 7.96 -28.69 -38.77
N PHE A 106 6.75 -28.72 -38.20
CA PHE A 106 6.56 -29.17 -36.81
C PHE A 106 6.90 -30.65 -36.62
N GLN A 107 6.60 -31.50 -37.61
CA GLN A 107 7.00 -32.90 -37.59
C GLN A 107 8.54 -33.05 -37.65
N TRP A 108 9.21 -32.21 -38.44
CA TRP A 108 10.67 -32.19 -38.49
C TRP A 108 11.30 -31.72 -37.16
N ILE A 109 10.78 -30.65 -36.57
CA ILE A 109 11.20 -30.15 -35.25
C ILE A 109 11.06 -31.27 -34.21
N LYS A 110 9.91 -31.96 -34.19
CA LYS A 110 9.66 -33.10 -33.29
C LYS A 110 10.70 -34.22 -33.43
N GLU A 111 11.18 -34.51 -34.64
CA GLU A 111 12.27 -35.47 -34.85
C GLU A 111 13.62 -34.91 -34.36
N LEU A 112 13.94 -33.66 -34.69
CA LEU A 112 15.21 -33.03 -34.35
C LEU A 112 15.37 -32.80 -32.84
N VAL A 113 14.30 -32.47 -32.13
CA VAL A 113 14.29 -32.29 -30.68
C VAL A 113 14.60 -33.59 -29.94
N LYS A 114 14.22 -34.76 -30.50
CA LYS A 114 14.58 -36.07 -29.93
C LYS A 114 16.06 -36.41 -30.15
N SER A 115 16.68 -35.84 -31.19
CA SER A 115 18.10 -36.07 -31.47
C SER A 115 18.99 -35.44 -30.41
N ASN A 116 20.00 -36.19 -29.95
CA ASN A 116 21.03 -35.67 -29.05
C ASN A 116 21.91 -34.60 -29.70
N LYS A 117 21.91 -34.51 -31.04
CA LYS A 117 22.75 -33.56 -31.78
C LYS A 117 22.15 -32.14 -31.83
N PHE A 118 20.83 -32.03 -32.01
CA PHE A 118 20.16 -30.74 -32.21
C PHE A 118 19.36 -30.34 -30.96
N CYS A 119 18.60 -31.27 -30.38
CA CYS A 119 17.87 -31.06 -29.12
C CYS A 119 17.10 -29.73 -29.15
N PHE A 120 17.29 -28.85 -28.16
CA PHE A 120 16.62 -27.55 -28.05
C PHE A 120 16.93 -26.57 -29.21
N GLN A 121 18.04 -26.73 -29.93
CA GLN A 121 18.37 -25.85 -31.08
C GLN A 121 17.37 -26.00 -32.22
N ALA A 122 16.66 -27.12 -32.29
CA ALA A 122 15.60 -27.37 -33.28
C ALA A 122 14.47 -26.34 -33.20
N TYR A 123 14.24 -25.70 -32.04
CA TYR A 123 13.21 -24.66 -31.90
C TYR A 123 13.48 -23.40 -32.72
N ARG A 124 14.71 -23.20 -33.21
CA ARG A 124 15.02 -22.10 -34.14
C ARG A 124 14.35 -22.26 -35.50
N LEU A 125 13.85 -23.45 -35.81
CA LEU A 125 13.10 -23.73 -37.04
C LEU A 125 11.60 -23.42 -36.90
N ILE A 126 11.14 -23.04 -35.71
CA ILE A 126 9.75 -22.61 -35.52
C ILE A 126 9.51 -21.38 -36.40
N PRO A 127 8.57 -21.44 -37.36
CA PRO A 127 8.34 -20.33 -38.26
C PRO A 127 7.63 -19.19 -37.52
N SER A 128 7.83 -17.96 -37.97
CA SER A 128 7.05 -16.82 -37.50
C SER A 128 5.66 -16.83 -38.16
N LYS A 129 4.64 -16.33 -37.46
CA LYS A 129 3.33 -16.06 -38.07
C LYS A 129 3.52 -15.10 -39.24
N LEU A 130 2.89 -15.40 -40.36
CA LEU A 130 2.90 -14.56 -41.54
C LEU A 130 1.86 -13.44 -41.38
N ASN A 131 2.14 -12.23 -41.91
CA ASN A 131 1.23 -11.08 -41.80
C ASN A 131 -0.10 -11.37 -42.52
N PRO A 132 -1.26 -11.32 -41.84
CA PRO A 132 -2.56 -11.72 -42.39
C PRO A 132 -3.18 -10.77 -43.43
N GLU A 133 -2.48 -9.76 -43.95
CA GLU A 133 -3.00 -8.84 -44.99
C GLU A 133 -3.58 -9.61 -46.20
N ASN A 134 -4.91 -9.80 -46.19
CA ASN A 134 -5.82 -10.33 -47.21
C ASN A 134 -5.37 -11.53 -48.09
N ASN A 135 -4.32 -12.27 -47.72
CA ASN A 135 -3.82 -13.41 -48.50
C ASN A 135 -4.32 -14.75 -47.93
N ILE A 136 -5.09 -15.48 -48.74
CA ILE A 136 -5.66 -16.80 -48.39
C ILE A 136 -4.57 -17.82 -48.05
N LEU A 137 -3.41 -17.78 -48.71
CA LEU A 137 -2.29 -18.69 -48.43
C LEU A 137 -1.68 -18.44 -47.06
N THR A 138 -1.51 -17.16 -46.70
CA THR A 138 -1.05 -16.77 -45.36
C THR A 138 -2.02 -17.26 -44.29
N LYS A 139 -3.33 -17.14 -44.53
CA LYS A 139 -4.35 -17.66 -43.62
C LYS A 139 -4.25 -19.18 -43.46
N ARG A 140 -4.13 -19.93 -44.56
CA ARG A 140 -3.97 -21.40 -44.54
C ARG A 140 -2.72 -21.83 -43.76
N PHE A 141 -1.59 -21.18 -44.00
CA PHE A 141 -0.36 -21.44 -43.25
C PHE A 141 -0.54 -21.14 -41.76
N ASN A 142 -1.09 -19.98 -41.41
CA ASN A 142 -1.30 -19.59 -40.01
C ASN A 142 -2.31 -20.50 -39.29
N ASP A 143 -3.38 -20.93 -39.96
CA ASP A 143 -4.37 -21.87 -39.40
C ASP A 143 -3.72 -23.23 -39.11
N SER A 144 -2.91 -23.74 -40.05
CA SER A 144 -2.11 -24.95 -39.85
C SER A 144 -1.08 -24.78 -38.74
N PHE A 145 -0.39 -23.64 -38.69
CA PHE A 145 0.57 -23.30 -37.65
C PHE A 145 -0.04 -23.35 -36.25
N GLU A 146 -1.19 -22.70 -36.06
CA GLU A 146 -1.95 -22.74 -34.80
C GLU A 146 -2.41 -24.15 -34.44
N SER A 147 -2.91 -24.91 -35.41
CA SER A 147 -3.30 -26.31 -35.22
C SER A 147 -2.13 -27.19 -34.77
N ASN A 148 -0.97 -27.02 -35.39
CA ASN A 148 0.23 -27.79 -35.05
C ASN A 148 0.80 -27.41 -33.68
N ILE A 149 0.76 -26.13 -33.29
CA ILE A 149 1.13 -25.71 -31.92
C ILE A 149 0.26 -26.45 -30.89
N LYS A 150 -1.06 -26.48 -31.11
CA LYS A 150 -2.03 -27.08 -30.19
C LYS A 150 -1.94 -28.59 -30.11
N HIS A 151 -1.77 -29.28 -31.23
CA HIS A 151 -1.94 -30.73 -31.31
C HIS A 151 -0.63 -31.51 -31.38
N CYS A 152 0.48 -30.90 -31.83
CA CYS A 152 1.75 -31.59 -31.97
C CYS A 152 2.51 -31.66 -30.62
N LYS A 153 2.95 -32.87 -30.23
CA LYS A 153 3.88 -33.08 -29.12
C LYS A 153 5.31 -32.89 -29.61
N PHE A 154 5.84 -31.67 -29.55
CA PHE A 154 7.19 -31.34 -30.02
C PHE A 154 8.08 -30.64 -28.98
N ILE A 155 7.52 -30.26 -27.82
CA ILE A 155 8.27 -29.57 -26.77
C ILE A 155 8.86 -30.60 -25.80
N ARG A 156 10.18 -30.61 -25.60
CA ARG A 156 10.87 -31.60 -24.78
C ARG A 156 11.07 -31.06 -23.37
N ASN A 157 10.52 -31.74 -22.38
CA ASN A 157 10.78 -31.43 -20.98
C ASN A 157 12.13 -31.99 -20.50
N ARG A 158 12.49 -31.67 -19.26
CA ARG A 158 13.73 -32.12 -18.61
C ARG A 158 13.83 -33.65 -18.47
N LYS A 159 12.70 -34.35 -18.48
CA LYS A 159 12.60 -35.82 -18.46
C LYS A 159 12.60 -36.45 -19.86
N ASN A 160 12.92 -35.68 -20.90
CA ASN A 160 12.92 -36.10 -22.30
C ASN A 160 11.54 -36.52 -22.85
N GLN A 161 10.46 -36.11 -22.21
CA GLN A 161 9.10 -36.33 -22.67
C GLN A 161 8.67 -35.20 -23.60
N LEU A 162 7.91 -35.54 -24.65
CA LEU A 162 7.36 -34.57 -25.58
C LEU A 162 5.97 -34.13 -25.17
N LEU A 163 5.79 -32.82 -25.07
CA LEU A 163 4.63 -32.11 -24.56
C LEU A 163 4.02 -31.23 -25.65
N ARG A 164 2.73 -30.91 -25.50
CA ARG A 164 1.96 -29.99 -26.36
C ARG A 164 1.98 -28.58 -25.79
N ASN A 165 1.97 -27.59 -26.67
CA ASN A 165 1.63 -26.23 -26.30
C ASN A 165 0.14 -26.02 -26.55
N LEU A 166 -0.70 -26.27 -25.56
CA LEU A 166 -2.11 -25.92 -25.67
C LEU A 166 -2.20 -24.38 -25.57
N PHE A 167 -2.75 -23.74 -26.61
CA PHE A 167 -3.04 -22.30 -26.59
C PHE A 167 -4.55 -22.11 -26.49
N ALA A 168 -4.96 -21.28 -25.53
CA ALA A 168 -6.33 -20.91 -25.24
C ALA A 168 -7.00 -20.26 -26.46
N ALA A 169 -7.94 -20.96 -27.08
CA ALA A 169 -9.05 -20.30 -27.74
C ALA A 169 -10.17 -20.18 -26.69
N ALA A 170 -10.73 -18.97 -26.53
CA ALA A 170 -11.85 -18.67 -25.63
C ALA A 170 -11.58 -18.72 -24.11
N GLY A 171 -10.46 -18.17 -23.66
CA GLY A 171 -10.31 -17.74 -22.26
C GLY A 171 -9.98 -18.83 -21.23
N ILE A 172 -9.69 -20.05 -21.66
CA ILE A 172 -9.33 -21.16 -20.79
C ILE A 172 -7.85 -21.53 -21.03
N LYS A 173 -6.99 -21.34 -20.02
CA LYS A 173 -5.53 -21.48 -20.09
C LYS A 173 -5.09 -22.88 -19.68
N PHE A 174 -4.85 -23.72 -20.67
CA PHE A 174 -4.18 -25.01 -20.45
C PHE A 174 -2.89 -25.03 -21.23
N SER A 175 -1.78 -25.41 -20.62
CA SER A 175 -0.54 -25.73 -21.33
C SER A 175 0.11 -26.95 -20.65
N GLU A 176 0.42 -28.03 -21.38
CA GLU A 176 1.14 -29.18 -20.77
C GLU A 176 2.54 -28.78 -20.29
N VAL A 177 3.02 -27.58 -20.67
CA VAL A 177 4.38 -27.09 -20.51
C VAL A 177 4.45 -25.67 -19.98
N THR A 178 5.47 -25.37 -19.17
CA THR A 178 5.71 -24.04 -18.60
C THR A 178 7.20 -23.72 -18.58
N MET A 179 7.58 -22.52 -19.02
CA MET A 179 8.96 -22.03 -18.98
C MET A 179 9.36 -21.56 -17.57
N GLY A 180 10.33 -22.23 -16.95
CA GLY A 180 10.83 -21.88 -15.62
C GLY A 180 11.80 -20.70 -15.63
N LEU A 181 11.38 -19.54 -15.10
CA LEU A 181 12.25 -18.35 -15.00
C LEU A 181 12.96 -18.22 -13.65
N THR A 182 12.49 -18.92 -12.61
CA THR A 182 12.96 -18.77 -11.22
C THR A 182 14.14 -19.68 -10.87
N SER A 183 14.42 -20.69 -11.71
CA SER A 183 15.29 -21.85 -11.40
C SER A 183 14.87 -22.68 -10.18
N LEU A 184 13.78 -22.31 -9.47
CA LEU A 184 13.30 -23.03 -8.29
C LEU A 184 12.66 -24.37 -8.65
N SER A 185 12.04 -24.48 -9.82
CA SER A 185 11.52 -25.75 -10.34
C SER A 185 12.61 -26.81 -10.55
N LYS A 186 13.89 -26.44 -10.50
CA LYS A 186 15.05 -27.35 -10.54
C LYS A 186 15.46 -27.86 -9.15
N GLN A 187 14.92 -27.29 -8.07
CA GLN A 187 15.30 -27.60 -6.69
C GLN A 187 14.37 -28.65 -6.08
N SER A 188 14.52 -29.92 -6.50
CA SER A 188 13.72 -31.04 -5.99
C SER A 188 13.96 -31.34 -4.50
N SER A 189 14.94 -30.69 -3.87
CA SER A 189 15.27 -30.87 -2.46
C SER A 189 14.29 -30.19 -1.51
N PHE A 190 13.51 -29.21 -1.99
CA PHE A 190 12.50 -28.50 -1.20
C PHE A 190 11.27 -28.03 -2.00
N ILE A 191 11.31 -28.10 -3.34
CA ILE A 191 10.14 -27.87 -4.20
C ILE A 191 9.61 -29.20 -4.69
N ASN A 192 8.41 -29.57 -4.24
CA ASN A 192 7.70 -30.74 -4.73
C ASN A 192 7.03 -30.43 -6.08
N ILE A 193 7.44 -31.15 -7.12
CA ILE A 193 6.92 -30.99 -8.48
C ILE A 193 5.40 -31.19 -8.56
N THR A 194 4.84 -32.08 -7.73
CA THR A 194 3.40 -32.35 -7.67
C THR A 194 2.64 -31.14 -7.13
N SER A 195 3.11 -30.56 -6.04
CA SER A 195 2.51 -29.36 -5.44
C SER A 195 2.63 -28.17 -6.37
N THR A 196 3.78 -27.99 -7.03
CA THR A 196 3.96 -26.94 -8.05
C THR A 196 3.04 -27.14 -9.25
N ARG A 197 2.84 -28.38 -9.71
CA ARG A 197 1.89 -28.69 -10.78
C ARG A 197 0.47 -28.32 -10.36
N GLU A 198 0.03 -28.73 -9.18
CA GLU A 198 -1.30 -28.40 -8.67
C GLU A 198 -1.50 -26.89 -8.51
N CYS A 199 -0.46 -26.13 -8.16
CA CYS A 199 -0.54 -24.67 -8.11
C CYS A 199 -0.70 -24.00 -9.48
N ILE A 200 -0.18 -24.62 -10.54
CA ILE A 200 -0.41 -24.18 -11.92
C ILE A 200 -1.84 -24.57 -12.37
N VAL A 201 -2.29 -25.77 -11.99
CA VAL A 201 -3.59 -26.35 -12.38
C VAL A 201 -4.78 -25.70 -11.65
N ASN A 202 -4.65 -25.37 -10.37
CA ASN A 202 -5.74 -24.87 -9.51
C ASN A 202 -6.29 -23.49 -9.87
N ASN A 203 -5.85 -22.89 -10.97
CA ASN A 203 -6.51 -21.72 -11.52
C ASN A 203 -7.75 -22.06 -12.38
N GLU A 204 -7.95 -23.29 -12.85
CA GLU A 204 -9.12 -23.65 -13.69
C GLU A 204 -9.56 -25.13 -13.53
N GLU A 205 -10.87 -25.40 -13.65
CA GLU A 205 -11.60 -26.66 -13.38
C GLU A 205 -11.22 -27.90 -14.24
N SER A 206 -10.09 -27.90 -14.97
CA SER A 206 -9.73 -29.03 -15.84
C SER A 206 -8.35 -29.61 -15.51
N SER A 207 -8.37 -30.77 -14.84
CA SER A 207 -7.23 -31.42 -14.18
C SER A 207 -6.60 -32.57 -14.96
N SER A 208 -6.99 -32.82 -16.22
CA SER A 208 -6.68 -34.10 -16.88
C SER A 208 -5.47 -34.14 -17.83
N GLU A 209 -4.85 -33.02 -18.19
CA GLU A 209 -3.85 -33.03 -19.30
C GLU A 209 -2.42 -32.57 -18.95
N TYR A 210 -2.14 -32.06 -17.75
CA TYR A 210 -0.78 -31.62 -17.41
C TYR A 210 0.20 -32.79 -17.27
N ALA A 211 1.39 -32.65 -17.88
CA ALA A 211 2.48 -33.59 -17.71
C ALA A 211 2.97 -33.65 -16.25
N ASN A 212 3.52 -34.81 -15.85
CA ASN A 212 4.08 -35.00 -14.51
C ASN A 212 5.26 -34.06 -14.19
N ASP A 213 5.95 -33.53 -15.20
CA ASP A 213 6.93 -32.44 -15.09
C ASP A 213 6.73 -31.47 -16.26
N PRO A 214 5.97 -30.38 -16.06
CA PRO A 214 5.66 -29.43 -17.12
C PRO A 214 6.82 -28.47 -17.40
N PHE A 215 7.90 -28.48 -16.62
CA PHE A 215 8.90 -27.41 -16.71
C PHE A 215 9.93 -27.62 -17.81
N ILE A 216 10.16 -26.54 -18.56
CA ILE A 216 11.27 -26.38 -19.51
C ILE A 216 12.13 -25.17 -19.14
N ASP A 217 13.35 -25.15 -19.65
CA ASP A 217 14.19 -23.95 -19.60
C ASP A 217 13.67 -22.88 -20.56
N TYR A 218 14.00 -21.61 -20.29
CA TYR A 218 13.58 -20.51 -21.14
C TYR A 218 14.15 -20.66 -22.56
N ASP A 219 13.27 -20.58 -23.56
CA ASP A 219 13.63 -20.53 -24.98
C ASP A 219 12.86 -19.39 -25.66
N LEU A 220 13.58 -18.56 -26.42
CA LEU A 220 13.00 -17.39 -27.09
C LEU A 220 11.93 -17.78 -28.11
N ASN A 221 12.14 -18.86 -28.87
CA ASN A 221 11.23 -19.29 -29.93
C ASN A 221 9.95 -19.89 -29.33
N LEU A 222 10.07 -20.61 -28.21
CA LEU A 222 8.92 -21.12 -27.46
C LEU A 222 8.12 -19.98 -26.79
N ASN A 223 8.79 -18.93 -26.32
CA ASN A 223 8.12 -17.74 -25.83
C ASN A 223 7.34 -17.01 -26.94
N GLN A 224 7.87 -16.94 -28.17
CA GLN A 224 7.20 -16.30 -29.30
C GLN A 224 5.89 -17.00 -29.71
N ILE A 225 5.79 -18.32 -29.49
CA ILE A 225 4.55 -19.09 -29.73
C ILE A 225 3.62 -19.15 -28.51
N GLY A 226 3.91 -18.37 -27.46
CA GLY A 226 3.00 -18.18 -26.33
C GLY A 226 3.04 -19.26 -25.26
N VAL A 227 4.13 -20.02 -25.12
CA VAL A 227 4.30 -20.95 -23.97
C VAL A 227 4.26 -20.16 -22.66
N GLU A 228 3.52 -20.65 -21.67
CA GLU A 228 3.35 -19.97 -20.39
C GLU A 228 4.67 -19.90 -19.60
N LYS A 229 4.83 -18.84 -18.80
CA LYS A 229 6.00 -18.62 -17.96
C LYS A 229 5.65 -18.91 -16.51
N PHE A 230 6.57 -19.53 -15.79
CA PHE A 230 6.56 -19.63 -14.34
C PHE A 230 7.48 -18.55 -13.76
N THR A 231 6.84 -17.45 -13.39
CA THR A 231 7.46 -16.24 -12.84
C THR A 231 7.61 -16.32 -11.32
N TRP A 232 8.32 -15.36 -10.75
CA TRP A 232 8.42 -15.24 -9.30
C TRP A 232 7.11 -14.86 -8.62
N GLU A 233 6.22 -14.13 -9.29
CA GLU A 233 4.89 -13.82 -8.77
C GLU A 233 4.06 -15.10 -8.56
N GLN A 234 4.00 -15.95 -9.59
CA GLN A 234 3.36 -17.26 -9.49
C GLN A 234 4.02 -18.14 -8.43
N CYS A 235 5.35 -18.07 -8.29
CA CYS A 235 6.07 -18.80 -7.26
C CYS A 235 5.74 -18.32 -5.83
N ILE A 236 5.61 -17.01 -5.63
CA ILE A 236 5.21 -16.43 -4.33
C ILE A 236 3.77 -16.83 -4.00
N ASN A 237 2.88 -16.85 -4.99
CA ASN A 237 1.51 -17.32 -4.81
C ASN A 237 1.48 -18.82 -4.47
N MET A 238 2.32 -19.64 -5.11
CA MET A 238 2.47 -21.06 -4.79
C MET A 238 2.83 -21.30 -3.32
N PHE A 239 3.76 -20.52 -2.76
CA PHE A 239 4.16 -20.66 -1.35
C PHE A 239 3.03 -20.37 -0.35
N LYS A 240 1.98 -19.68 -0.77
CA LYS A 240 0.81 -19.36 0.07
C LYS A 240 -0.31 -20.40 -0.03
N LEU A 241 -0.24 -21.35 -0.97
CA LEU A 241 -1.30 -22.33 -1.18
C LEU A 241 -1.24 -23.46 -0.13
N ASP A 242 -2.40 -23.81 0.42
CA ASP A 242 -2.53 -24.86 1.44
C ASP A 242 -1.94 -26.20 1.00
N ILE A 243 -2.07 -26.54 -0.28
CA ILE A 243 -1.52 -27.77 -0.86
C ILE A 243 0.00 -27.78 -0.74
N PHE A 244 0.66 -26.66 -1.07
CA PHE A 244 2.10 -26.54 -0.92
C PHE A 244 2.49 -26.69 0.55
N LEU A 245 1.84 -25.94 1.44
CA LEU A 245 2.12 -25.94 2.88
C LEU A 245 1.93 -27.31 3.54
N LYS A 246 0.89 -28.06 3.16
CA LYS A 246 0.66 -29.45 3.65
C LYS A 246 1.75 -30.42 3.23
N THR A 247 2.37 -30.18 2.08
CA THR A 247 3.42 -31.05 1.53
C THR A 247 4.84 -30.58 1.86
N HIS A 248 5.01 -29.36 2.38
CA HIS A 248 6.29 -28.74 2.64
C HIS A 248 6.69 -28.92 4.11
N SER A 249 7.61 -29.85 4.35
CA SER A 249 8.15 -30.20 5.67
C SER A 249 9.13 -29.16 6.22
N ILE A 250 9.40 -29.26 7.52
CA ILE A 250 10.39 -28.42 8.21
C ILE A 250 11.80 -28.60 7.60
N GLU A 251 12.18 -29.84 7.26
CA GLU A 251 13.46 -30.18 6.64
C GLU A 251 13.60 -29.58 5.23
N GLU A 252 12.52 -29.53 4.47
CA GLU A 252 12.48 -28.85 3.18
C GLU A 252 12.58 -27.33 3.37
N ASN A 253 11.96 -26.76 4.41
CA ASN A 253 12.11 -25.34 4.70
C ASN A 253 13.55 -24.97 5.09
N LYS A 254 14.24 -25.81 5.88
CA LYS A 254 15.69 -25.62 6.17
C LYS A 254 16.51 -25.56 4.88
N ARG A 255 16.30 -26.49 3.95
CA ARG A 255 16.98 -26.50 2.63
C ARG A 255 16.62 -25.29 1.77
N MET A 256 15.37 -24.84 1.83
CA MET A 256 14.92 -23.62 1.16
C MET A 256 15.65 -22.38 1.71
N ILE A 257 15.77 -22.25 3.03
CA ILE A 257 16.53 -21.18 3.69
C ILE A 257 18.01 -21.23 3.27
N GLU A 258 18.64 -22.41 3.28
CA GLU A 258 20.02 -22.59 2.83
C GLU A 258 20.22 -22.20 1.36
N TYR A 259 19.28 -22.55 0.49
CA TYR A 259 19.30 -22.17 -0.93
C TYR A 259 19.27 -20.65 -1.08
N PHE A 260 18.35 -19.96 -0.40
CA PHE A 260 18.27 -18.51 -0.44
C PHE A 260 19.51 -17.85 0.18
N TYR A 261 20.02 -18.37 1.30
CA TYR A 261 21.28 -17.91 1.87
C TYR A 261 22.41 -18.01 0.84
N ARG A 262 22.65 -19.17 0.24
CA ARG A 262 23.75 -19.35 -0.74
C ARG A 262 23.62 -18.42 -1.95
N LYS A 263 22.40 -18.15 -2.38
CA LYS A 263 22.12 -17.34 -3.57
C LYS A 263 22.20 -15.83 -3.30
N TYR A 264 21.89 -15.39 -2.07
CA TYR A 264 21.72 -13.98 -1.72
C TYR A 264 22.64 -13.49 -0.56
N SER A 265 23.48 -14.34 0.03
CA SER A 265 24.46 -13.92 1.06
C SER A 265 25.74 -13.33 0.49
N LYS A 266 26.07 -13.69 -0.76
CA LYS A 266 27.20 -13.16 -1.51
C LYS A 266 26.69 -12.16 -2.54
N ILE A 267 26.36 -10.94 -2.13
CA ILE A 267 25.98 -9.88 -3.09
C ILE A 267 27.10 -8.85 -3.14
N ASP A 268 27.94 -9.04 -4.15
CA ASP A 268 28.50 -7.93 -4.93
C ASP A 268 28.48 -8.41 -6.38
N THR A 269 27.29 -8.49 -6.96
CA THR A 269 27.07 -8.51 -8.41
C THR A 269 25.57 -8.46 -8.67
N ASP A 270 25.22 -7.47 -9.48
CA ASP A 270 23.97 -7.28 -10.18
C ASP A 270 23.47 -8.60 -10.82
N ASN A 271 22.66 -9.36 -10.08
CA ASN A 271 22.13 -10.64 -10.55
C ASN A 271 20.92 -10.46 -11.51
N GLY A 272 20.67 -9.25 -12.02
CA GLY A 272 19.63 -9.00 -13.03
C GLY A 272 18.21 -9.39 -12.63
N MET A 273 17.97 -9.67 -11.33
CA MET A 273 16.69 -10.06 -10.76
C MET A 273 16.22 -8.96 -9.82
N ASN A 274 15.22 -8.19 -10.28
CA ASN A 274 14.62 -7.07 -9.54
C ASN A 274 13.62 -7.58 -8.48
N ILE A 275 14.04 -8.47 -7.58
CA ILE A 275 13.15 -9.08 -6.58
C ILE A 275 13.73 -8.90 -5.20
N ASP A 276 12.94 -8.21 -4.37
CA ASP A 276 13.22 -8.04 -2.95
C ASP A 276 13.01 -9.37 -2.22
N ILE A 277 14.12 -10.02 -1.84
CA ILE A 277 14.14 -11.26 -1.05
C ILE A 277 13.31 -11.13 0.25
N GLN A 278 13.15 -9.92 0.79
CA GLN A 278 12.37 -9.68 2.01
C GLN A 278 10.86 -9.90 1.81
N GLN A 279 10.37 -9.86 0.57
CA GLN A 279 8.96 -10.07 0.22
C GLN A 279 8.63 -11.54 -0.05
N ILE A 280 9.64 -12.38 -0.28
CA ILE A 280 9.43 -13.80 -0.57
C ILE A 280 9.05 -14.52 0.73
N PRO A 281 7.89 -15.20 0.79
CA PRO A 281 7.52 -16.00 1.94
C PRO A 281 8.28 -17.32 1.90
N PHE A 282 9.41 -17.39 2.61
CA PHE A 282 10.25 -18.60 2.65
C PHE A 282 10.63 -19.04 4.06
N LEU A 283 10.29 -18.26 5.10
CA LEU A 283 10.59 -18.61 6.48
C LEU A 283 9.33 -19.11 7.17
N MET A 284 9.36 -20.35 7.67
CA MET A 284 8.20 -20.98 8.28
C MET A 284 7.96 -20.47 9.71
N ASP A 285 6.71 -20.15 10.01
CA ASP A 285 6.26 -19.69 11.32
C ASP A 285 5.85 -20.82 12.27
N GLN A 286 5.40 -20.48 13.48
CA GLN A 286 4.95 -21.43 14.49
C GLN A 286 3.69 -22.22 14.09
N ASN A 287 2.94 -21.73 13.11
CA ASN A 287 1.74 -22.37 12.57
C ASN A 287 2.04 -23.18 11.28
N ASN A 288 3.31 -23.35 10.94
CA ASN A 288 3.79 -24.01 9.72
C ASN A 288 3.41 -23.29 8.41
N HIS A 289 3.14 -21.97 8.47
CA HIS A 289 2.94 -21.15 7.28
C HIS A 289 4.24 -20.44 6.87
N LEU A 290 4.44 -20.25 5.57
CA LEU A 290 5.58 -19.49 5.06
C LEU A 290 5.28 -17.99 5.11
N GLN A 291 6.16 -17.25 5.78
CA GLN A 291 6.01 -15.81 5.98
C GLN A 291 7.14 -15.03 5.31
N PRO A 292 6.85 -13.82 4.80
CA PRO A 292 7.88 -12.86 4.43
C PRO A 292 8.71 -12.43 5.64
N ILE A 293 9.97 -12.03 5.40
CA ILE A 293 10.93 -11.69 6.46
C ILE A 293 10.43 -10.56 7.37
N LYS A 294 9.75 -9.55 6.82
CA LYS A 294 9.33 -8.36 7.57
C LYS A 294 8.29 -8.64 8.67
N GLY A 295 7.59 -9.77 8.59
CA GLY A 295 6.47 -10.10 9.48
C GLY A 295 6.80 -11.08 10.60
N ILE A 296 8.03 -11.62 10.66
CA ILE A 296 8.36 -12.76 11.53
C ILE A 296 9.54 -12.45 12.47
N TYR A 297 9.45 -12.97 13.70
CA TYR A 297 10.42 -12.71 14.77
C TYR A 297 11.12 -13.99 15.24
N PHE A 298 12.35 -13.85 15.75
CA PHE A 298 12.94 -14.92 16.54
C PHE A 298 12.25 -15.01 17.91
N PRO A 299 11.93 -16.23 18.40
CA PRO A 299 11.51 -16.44 19.78
C PRO A 299 12.55 -15.87 20.76
N ALA A 300 12.10 -15.23 21.84
CA ALA A 300 13.01 -14.74 22.88
C ALA A 300 13.39 -15.88 23.83
N ASP A 301 14.68 -15.97 24.19
CA ASP A 301 15.24 -17.02 25.06
C ASP A 301 14.58 -17.08 26.46
N THR A 302 13.91 -16.01 26.89
CA THR A 302 13.28 -15.88 28.22
C THR A 302 11.78 -16.16 28.27
N ILE A 303 11.10 -16.34 27.12
CA ILE A 303 9.68 -16.69 27.10
C ILE A 303 9.60 -18.21 27.20
N GLY A 304 9.83 -18.73 28.41
CA GLY A 304 9.68 -20.15 28.71
C GLY A 304 8.26 -20.60 28.37
N ASP A 305 8.16 -21.59 27.47
CA ASP A 305 7.03 -22.49 27.17
C ASP A 305 5.61 -22.01 27.53
N LYS A 306 5.32 -20.72 27.30
CA LYS A 306 3.98 -20.19 27.25
C LYS A 306 3.78 -19.79 25.81
N GLU A 307 3.21 -20.72 25.06
CA GLU A 307 2.39 -20.44 23.89
C GLU A 307 1.38 -19.35 24.30
N THR A 308 1.81 -18.10 24.19
CA THR A 308 0.88 -17.00 24.21
C THR A 308 0.17 -17.15 22.88
N ASN A 309 -1.08 -17.60 22.92
CA ASN A 309 -2.06 -17.49 21.84
C ASN A 309 -2.35 -16.01 21.52
N ASP A 310 -1.33 -15.14 21.56
CA ASP A 310 -1.37 -13.83 20.97
C ASP A 310 -1.32 -14.05 19.45
N TYR A 311 -2.51 -14.20 18.85
CA TYR A 311 -2.75 -14.21 17.40
C TYR A 311 -2.16 -12.98 16.66
N GLU A 312 -1.57 -12.04 17.39
CA GLU A 312 -0.99 -10.79 16.90
C GLU A 312 0.44 -10.98 16.34
N TYR A 313 1.13 -12.10 16.62
CA TYR A 313 2.55 -12.27 16.27
C TYR A 313 2.88 -13.59 15.54
N LEU A 314 3.85 -13.50 14.63
CA LEU A 314 4.43 -14.64 13.93
C LEU A 314 5.89 -14.82 14.36
N PHE A 315 6.20 -16.00 14.89
CA PHE A 315 7.52 -16.40 15.34
C PHE A 315 8.06 -17.49 14.42
N VAL A 316 9.37 -17.52 14.22
CA VAL A 316 10.03 -18.63 13.52
C VAL A 316 9.70 -19.94 14.21
N ASN A 317 9.34 -20.94 13.42
CA ASN A 317 9.05 -22.29 13.91
C ASN A 317 10.11 -22.78 14.92
N LYS A 318 9.68 -23.37 16.05
CA LYS A 318 10.56 -23.77 17.16
C LYS A 318 11.71 -24.67 16.69
N THR A 319 11.44 -25.64 15.82
CA THR A 319 12.45 -26.57 15.30
C THR A 319 13.46 -25.88 14.39
N ILE A 320 13.01 -24.93 13.57
CA ILE A 320 13.89 -24.12 12.71
C ILE A 320 14.74 -23.18 13.56
N PHE A 321 14.16 -22.58 14.60
CA PHE A 321 14.90 -21.70 15.50
C PHE A 321 16.01 -22.45 16.25
N VAL A 322 15.73 -23.67 16.76
CA VAL A 322 16.76 -24.54 17.37
C VAL A 322 17.88 -24.83 16.37
N TRP A 323 17.54 -25.18 15.13
CA TRP A 323 18.52 -25.42 14.07
C TRP A 323 19.36 -24.17 13.74
N LEU A 324 18.76 -22.98 13.70
CA LEU A 324 19.48 -21.71 13.48
C LEU A 324 20.43 -21.35 14.64
N ASN A 325 20.21 -21.90 15.83
CA ASN A 325 21.10 -21.72 17.00
C ASN A 325 22.29 -22.69 17.00
N GLU A 326 22.33 -23.67 16.10
CA GLU A 326 23.49 -24.54 15.93
C GLU A 326 24.70 -23.74 15.42
N LYS A 327 25.90 -24.11 15.87
CA LYS A 327 27.15 -23.43 15.48
C LYS A 327 27.36 -23.40 13.95
N SER A 328 26.93 -24.46 13.26
CA SER A 328 27.00 -24.61 11.80
C SER A 328 26.15 -23.59 11.03
N GLN A 329 25.09 -23.05 11.65
CA GLN A 329 24.10 -22.17 10.99
C GLN A 329 24.20 -20.71 11.43
N LYS A 330 25.24 -20.36 12.19
CA LYS A 330 25.44 -19.02 12.74
C LYS A 330 25.42 -17.93 11.66
N GLU A 331 26.04 -18.18 10.51
CA GLU A 331 26.06 -17.23 9.40
C GLU A 331 24.67 -17.03 8.78
N ILE A 332 23.88 -18.10 8.64
CA ILE A 332 22.50 -18.02 8.14
C ILE A 332 21.64 -17.21 9.11
N LYS A 333 21.77 -17.45 10.42
CA LYS A 333 21.05 -16.67 11.44
C LYS A 333 21.44 -15.19 11.39
N GLN A 334 22.72 -14.87 11.22
CA GLN A 334 23.19 -13.49 11.07
C GLN A 334 22.67 -12.82 9.80
N TRP A 335 22.63 -13.56 8.68
CA TRP A 335 22.06 -13.08 7.44
C TRP A 335 20.56 -12.79 7.56
N LEU A 336 19.79 -13.69 8.20
CA LEU A 336 18.36 -13.46 8.49
C LEU A 336 18.15 -12.23 9.39
N LYS A 337 19.01 -12.02 10.40
CA LYS A 337 19.02 -10.78 11.20
C LYS A 337 19.27 -9.55 10.32
N GLY A 338 20.26 -9.60 9.43
CA GLY A 338 20.56 -8.53 8.48
C GLY A 338 19.43 -8.21 7.51
N LEU A 339 18.60 -9.20 7.16
CA LEU A 339 17.40 -9.02 6.33
C LEU A 339 16.18 -8.50 7.11
N GLY A 340 16.24 -8.49 8.45
CA GLY A 340 15.20 -7.93 9.32
C GLY A 340 14.40 -8.94 10.14
N VAL A 341 14.85 -10.19 10.31
CA VAL A 341 14.32 -11.08 11.35
C VAL A 341 14.98 -10.73 12.67
N ASP A 342 14.29 -10.00 13.53
CA ASP A 342 14.84 -9.59 14.83
C ASP A 342 14.28 -10.45 15.96
N GLU A 343 15.01 -10.50 17.08
CA GLU A 343 14.46 -10.96 18.35
C GLU A 343 13.35 -10.00 18.80
N ARG A 344 12.25 -10.55 19.34
CA ARG A 344 11.20 -9.72 19.90
C ARG A 344 11.74 -9.02 21.16
N THR A 345 11.93 -7.72 21.04
CA THR A 345 12.18 -6.80 22.15
C THR A 345 11.12 -5.71 22.10
N ASP A 346 10.88 -5.03 23.22
CA ASP A 346 9.95 -3.88 23.24
C ASP A 346 10.36 -2.81 22.20
N LEU A 347 11.66 -2.70 21.88
CA LEU A 347 12.20 -1.77 20.89
C LEU A 347 11.90 -2.19 19.44
N THR A 348 12.05 -3.47 19.12
CA THR A 348 11.73 -3.98 17.77
C THR A 348 10.22 -3.93 17.52
N TYR A 349 9.43 -4.18 18.57
CA TYR A 349 7.98 -4.01 18.57
C TYR A 349 7.55 -2.56 18.29
N LEU A 350 8.18 -1.59 18.95
CA LEU A 350 7.96 -0.16 18.70
C LEU A 350 8.17 0.18 17.20
N ARG A 351 9.29 -0.26 16.64
CA ARG A 351 9.71 0.09 15.27
C ARG A 351 8.84 -0.53 14.18
N LYS A 352 8.46 -1.79 14.35
CA LYS A 352 7.77 -2.56 13.29
C LYS A 352 6.25 -2.53 13.40
N THR A 353 5.71 -2.32 14.60
CA THR A 353 4.26 -2.41 14.82
C THR A 353 3.64 -1.07 15.20
N ILE A 354 4.18 -0.39 16.21
CA ILE A 354 3.57 0.83 16.76
C ILE A 354 3.79 2.02 15.83
N ILE A 355 5.04 2.29 15.41
CA ILE A 355 5.38 3.45 14.58
C ILE A 355 4.65 3.45 13.23
N PRO A 356 4.58 2.33 12.47
CA PRO A 356 3.85 2.30 11.20
C PRO A 356 2.34 2.53 11.37
N ASN A 357 1.76 2.10 12.49
CA ASN A 357 0.32 2.19 12.77
C ASN A 357 -0.03 3.28 13.79
N VAL A 358 0.85 4.27 14.01
CA VAL A 358 0.81 5.19 15.15
C VAL A 358 -0.54 5.91 15.34
N ALA A 359 -1.23 6.25 14.25
CA ALA A 359 -2.50 6.98 14.29
C ALA A 359 -3.71 6.12 14.71
N SER A 360 -3.64 4.81 14.52
CA SER A 360 -4.75 3.86 14.74
C SER A 360 -4.46 2.82 15.81
N TYR A 361 -3.21 2.63 16.21
CA TYR A 361 -2.77 1.53 17.06
C TYR A 361 -3.37 1.58 18.49
N ILE A 362 -3.47 2.76 19.10
CA ILE A 362 -3.97 2.88 20.48
C ILE A 362 -5.50 2.74 20.54
N THR A 363 -5.97 1.76 21.31
CA THR A 363 -7.36 1.49 21.67
C THR A 363 -7.54 1.65 23.19
N ARG A 364 -8.81 1.66 23.66
CA ARG A 364 -9.09 1.73 25.11
C ARG A 364 -8.46 0.57 25.89
N GLU A 365 -8.33 -0.60 25.26
CA GLU A 365 -7.84 -1.83 25.87
C GLU A 365 -6.31 -1.87 25.96
N ASN A 366 -5.61 -1.39 24.92
CA ASN A 366 -4.15 -1.51 24.85
C ASN A 366 -3.38 -0.25 25.29
N ALA A 367 -4.06 0.89 25.49
CA ALA A 367 -3.43 2.18 25.71
C ALA A 367 -2.50 2.20 26.93
N ILE A 368 -2.99 1.79 28.11
CA ILE A 368 -2.23 1.87 29.37
C ILE A 368 -0.98 0.99 29.29
N LYS A 369 -1.13 -0.24 28.80
CA LYS A 369 -0.02 -1.19 28.64
C LYS A 369 1.03 -0.64 27.67
N THR A 370 0.60 -0.08 26.55
CA THR A 370 1.51 0.48 25.53
C THR A 370 2.26 1.70 26.06
N ILE A 371 1.57 2.66 26.68
CA ILE A 371 2.20 3.87 27.20
C ILE A 371 3.24 3.54 28.29
N ARG A 372 2.94 2.58 29.18
CA ARG A 372 3.91 2.09 30.17
C ARG A 372 5.13 1.43 29.53
N MET A 373 4.93 0.61 28.50
CA MET A 373 6.04 -0.01 27.77
C MET A 373 6.94 1.06 27.10
N LEU A 374 6.33 2.05 26.44
CA LEU A 374 7.08 3.17 25.84
C LEU A 374 7.84 3.99 26.88
N PHE A 375 7.25 4.21 28.06
CA PHE A 375 7.91 4.90 29.15
C PHE A 375 9.13 4.12 29.68
N ILE A 376 9.02 2.80 29.86
CA ILE A 376 10.15 1.95 30.25
C ILE A 376 11.28 2.01 29.21
N LEU A 377 10.93 1.99 27.92
CA LEU A 377 11.90 2.14 26.84
C LEU A 377 12.56 3.53 26.84
N PHE A 378 11.79 4.58 27.14
CA PHE A 378 12.29 5.95 27.28
C PHE A 378 13.26 6.07 28.47
N GLN A 379 12.90 5.56 29.65
CA GLN A 379 13.77 5.54 30.84
C GLN A 379 15.10 4.80 30.58
N LYS A 380 15.07 3.75 29.75
CA LYS A 380 16.28 3.01 29.33
C LYS A 380 17.11 3.73 28.25
N ASN A 381 16.73 4.94 27.83
CA ASN A 381 17.31 5.65 26.68
C ASN A 381 17.32 4.82 25.39
N ALA A 382 16.40 3.88 25.24
CA ALA A 382 16.32 2.99 24.07
C ALA A 382 15.58 3.63 22.89
N ILE A 383 14.73 4.63 23.15
CA ILE A 383 14.00 5.39 22.12
C ILE A 383 14.81 6.61 21.70
N THR A 384 15.10 6.72 20.41
CA THR A 384 15.78 7.87 19.81
C THR A 384 14.86 9.07 19.67
N LYS A 385 15.42 10.28 19.57
CA LYS A 385 14.66 11.51 19.31
C LYS A 385 13.78 11.43 18.04
N LYS A 386 14.28 10.78 16.98
CA LYS A 386 13.54 10.56 15.73
C LYS A 386 12.32 9.68 15.94
N GLU A 387 12.42 8.65 16.77
CA GLU A 387 11.29 7.75 17.08
C GLU A 387 10.26 8.45 17.97
N LEU A 388 10.70 9.25 18.94
CA LEU A 388 9.79 10.12 19.72
C LEU A 388 9.01 11.09 18.82
N ASP A 389 9.67 11.70 17.84
CA ASP A 389 9.01 12.58 16.86
C ASP A 389 7.95 11.83 16.02
N GLN A 390 8.22 10.57 15.64
CA GLN A 390 7.24 9.75 14.93
C GLN A 390 6.04 9.37 15.80
N LEU A 391 6.25 9.20 17.11
CA LEU A 391 5.21 8.91 18.09
C LEU A 391 4.31 10.10 18.44
N LYS A 392 4.60 11.33 17.95
CA LYS A 392 3.72 12.50 18.18
C LYS A 392 2.30 12.36 17.65
N LYS A 393 2.07 11.43 16.72
CA LYS A 393 0.74 11.11 16.17
C LYS A 393 -0.02 10.08 17.00
N LEU A 394 0.59 9.53 18.05
CA LEU A 394 0.02 8.49 18.90
C LEU A 394 -1.15 9.07 19.70
N LYS A 395 -2.29 8.36 19.69
CA LYS A 395 -3.45 8.75 20.51
C LYS A 395 -3.16 8.47 21.98
N LEU A 396 -3.53 9.41 22.86
CA LEU A 396 -3.42 9.28 24.31
C LEU A 396 -4.81 9.18 24.95
N LEU A 397 -4.93 8.45 26.05
CA LEU A 397 -6.18 8.39 26.83
C LEU A 397 -6.37 9.68 27.63
N THR A 398 -7.60 10.19 27.65
CA THR A 398 -8.02 11.35 28.45
C THR A 398 -9.19 10.98 29.36
N ILE A 399 -9.42 11.76 30.42
CA ILE A 399 -10.57 11.58 31.33
C ILE A 399 -11.85 11.96 30.59
N GLN A 400 -12.93 11.20 30.83
CA GLN A 400 -14.21 11.07 30.13
C GLN A 400 -15.02 12.33 29.70
N TYR A 401 -14.53 13.56 29.78
CA TYR A 401 -15.31 14.77 29.51
C TYR A 401 -15.18 15.39 28.11
N LEU A 402 -14.42 14.80 27.18
CA LEU A 402 -14.27 15.35 25.81
C LEU A 402 -15.02 14.50 24.77
N LYS A 403 -16.27 14.88 24.50
CA LYS A 403 -17.12 14.36 23.41
C LYS A 403 -16.99 15.23 22.15
N THR A 404 -15.95 15.06 21.35
CA THR A 404 -15.99 15.32 19.89
C THR A 404 -14.71 14.84 19.21
N LYS A 405 -14.82 14.53 17.91
CA LYS A 405 -13.86 13.79 17.08
C LYS A 405 -12.72 14.64 16.51
N GLU A 406 -12.67 15.93 16.79
CA GLU A 406 -11.75 16.88 16.19
C GLU A 406 -11.17 17.73 17.32
N ASP A 407 -9.88 17.98 17.22
CA ASP A 407 -9.00 18.68 18.16
C ASP A 407 -8.34 17.87 19.29
N ARG A 408 -7.02 17.80 19.09
CA ARG A 408 -5.99 17.36 20.02
C ARG A 408 -5.83 18.38 21.16
N PHE A 409 -5.15 17.88 22.18
CA PHE A 409 -4.59 18.57 23.35
C PHE A 409 -5.59 18.74 24.49
N VAL A 410 -5.26 18.16 25.66
CA VAL A 410 -5.10 18.87 26.94
C VAL A 410 -4.73 17.91 28.10
N SER A 411 -3.77 18.42 28.89
CA SER A 411 -3.48 18.32 30.32
C SER A 411 -3.34 16.97 31.04
N PHE A 412 -2.20 16.90 31.73
CA PHE A 412 -1.74 15.98 32.75
C PHE A 412 -2.38 16.24 34.14
N ASP A 413 -3.57 16.85 34.25
CA ASP A 413 -4.21 17.09 35.57
C ASP A 413 -4.56 15.82 36.37
N TYR A 414 -4.43 14.63 35.76
CA TYR A 414 -4.62 13.36 36.48
C TYR A 414 -3.36 12.71 37.04
N VAL A 415 -2.17 13.06 36.57
CA VAL A 415 -0.98 12.27 36.93
C VAL A 415 -0.40 12.67 38.29
N THR A 416 -0.88 13.77 38.90
CA THR A 416 -0.43 14.19 40.25
C THR A 416 -1.53 14.40 41.28
N SER A 417 -2.82 14.36 40.95
CA SER A 417 -3.84 14.84 41.91
C SER A 417 -4.25 13.86 43.02
N HIS A 418 -3.73 12.63 43.08
CA HIS A 418 -4.05 11.68 44.16
C HIS A 418 -2.87 10.87 44.73
N ASN A 419 -1.63 11.36 44.66
CA ASN A 419 -0.56 10.86 45.53
C ASN A 419 -0.10 11.95 46.48
N SER A 420 -0.82 12.02 47.60
CA SER A 420 -0.37 12.65 48.83
C SER A 420 1.04 12.16 49.20
N GLY A 421 2.00 13.07 49.18
CA GLY A 421 3.24 12.96 49.94
C GLY A 421 4.34 12.09 49.32
N LYS A 422 5.02 12.63 48.31
CA LYS A 422 6.49 12.61 48.11
C LYS A 422 6.80 13.18 46.73
N GLU A 423 7.65 14.20 46.68
CA GLU A 423 8.25 14.68 45.42
C GLU A 423 9.08 13.53 44.83
N ASN A 424 8.52 12.78 43.88
CA ASN A 424 9.15 11.60 43.27
C ASN A 424 9.77 11.97 41.92
N GLU A 425 11.05 11.67 41.72
CA GLU A 425 11.80 11.77 40.45
C GLU A 425 11.03 11.19 39.25
N ASP A 426 10.20 10.16 39.47
CA ASP A 426 9.35 9.55 38.46
C ASP A 426 8.40 10.53 37.77
N LEU A 427 7.85 11.52 38.48
CA LEU A 427 6.92 12.49 37.90
C LEU A 427 7.61 13.40 36.88
N ILE A 428 8.87 13.74 37.13
CA ILE A 428 9.67 14.58 36.23
C ILE A 428 9.99 13.81 34.94
N GLU A 429 10.33 12.53 35.06
CA GLU A 429 10.58 11.67 33.90
C GLU A 429 9.31 11.41 33.08
N TRP A 430 8.16 11.19 33.73
CA TRP A 430 6.88 11.10 33.03
C TRP A 430 6.57 12.38 32.26
N ARG A 431 6.81 13.56 32.86
CA ARG A 431 6.65 14.86 32.17
C ARG A 431 7.54 14.94 30.93
N ARG A 432 8.84 14.65 31.06
CA ARG A 432 9.78 14.65 29.93
C ARG A 432 9.36 13.72 28.79
N PHE A 433 8.88 12.53 29.14
CA PHE A 433 8.37 11.57 28.17
C PHE A 433 7.18 12.11 27.38
N PHE A 434 6.17 12.68 28.04
CA PHE A 434 4.99 13.23 27.36
C PHE A 434 5.31 14.47 26.50
N ILE A 435 6.23 15.34 26.94
CA ILE A 435 6.77 16.42 26.12
C ILE A 435 7.45 15.86 24.87
N GLY A 436 8.22 14.77 25.03
CA GLY A 436 8.82 14.04 23.91
C GLY A 436 7.79 13.51 22.91
N LEU A 437 6.61 13.10 23.40
CA LEU A 437 5.45 12.71 22.58
C LEU A 437 4.66 13.89 22.01
N GLY A 438 5.09 15.14 22.23
CA GLY A 438 4.47 16.34 21.69
C GLY A 438 3.30 16.89 22.51
N VAL A 439 3.15 16.47 23.77
CA VAL A 439 2.22 17.11 24.72
C VAL A 439 2.79 18.48 25.10
N GLN A 440 1.98 19.53 25.00
CA GLN A 440 2.37 20.89 25.39
C GLN A 440 2.14 21.11 26.89
N GLU A 441 3.09 21.75 27.56
CA GLU A 441 2.98 22.10 28.99
C GLU A 441 2.09 23.34 29.22
N ASP A 442 2.08 24.27 28.28
CA ASP A 442 1.34 25.53 28.38
C ASP A 442 0.12 25.56 27.44
N LEU A 443 -1.02 26.02 27.97
CA LEU A 443 -2.24 26.26 27.21
C LEU A 443 -2.19 27.65 26.59
N HIS A 444 -1.87 27.73 25.31
CA HIS A 444 -1.87 28.99 24.55
C HIS A 444 -3.22 29.23 23.89
N ALA A 445 -3.63 30.51 23.79
CA ALA A 445 -4.77 30.87 22.95
C ALA A 445 -4.45 30.55 21.49
N VAL A 446 -5.41 29.98 20.76
CA VAL A 446 -5.23 29.65 19.36
C VAL A 446 -5.57 30.89 18.54
N VAL A 447 -4.56 31.46 17.88
CA VAL A 447 -4.71 32.63 17.03
C VAL A 447 -4.65 32.21 15.56
N PHE A 448 -5.76 32.39 14.86
CA PHE A 448 -5.88 32.14 13.43
C PHE A 448 -5.38 33.36 12.64
N ASN A 449 -4.06 33.47 12.48
CA ASN A 449 -3.45 34.56 11.71
C ASN A 449 -3.68 34.43 10.19
N GLN A 450 -4.10 33.26 9.72
CA GLN A 450 -4.47 33.03 8.32
C GLN A 450 -5.80 33.69 7.97
N LYS A 451 -6.00 34.02 6.70
CA LYS A 451 -7.26 34.55 6.18
C LYS A 451 -8.28 33.41 6.12
N LEU A 452 -9.32 33.49 6.95
CA LEU A 452 -10.44 32.56 7.03
C LEU A 452 -11.69 33.22 6.48
N THR A 453 -12.39 32.57 5.55
CA THR A 453 -13.74 32.97 5.16
C THR A 453 -14.71 32.84 6.34
N SER A 454 -15.84 33.54 6.30
CA SER A 454 -16.88 33.40 7.35
C SER A 454 -17.32 31.94 7.52
N TYR A 455 -17.40 31.17 6.43
CA TYR A 455 -17.77 29.75 6.49
C TYR A 455 -16.70 28.91 7.22
N GLU A 456 -15.42 29.12 6.92
CA GLU A 456 -14.32 28.41 7.60
C GLU A 456 -14.26 28.80 9.08
N ALA A 457 -14.43 30.08 9.40
CA ALA A 457 -14.49 30.55 10.78
C ALA A 457 -15.66 29.91 11.54
N ALA A 458 -16.86 29.83 10.95
CA ALA A 458 -17.99 29.11 11.56
C ALA A 458 -17.67 27.63 11.80
N GLY A 459 -16.95 26.97 10.89
CA GLY A 459 -16.45 25.60 11.06
C GLY A 459 -15.51 25.41 12.26
N TYR A 460 -14.78 26.46 12.65
CA TYR A 460 -13.96 26.48 13.88
C TYR A 460 -14.75 26.91 15.14
N GLY A 461 -16.06 27.09 15.04
CA GLY A 461 -16.94 27.40 16.17
C GLY A 461 -17.13 28.88 16.49
N PHE A 462 -16.77 29.80 15.56
CA PHE A 462 -17.08 31.22 15.71
C PHE A 462 -18.56 31.52 15.39
N CYS A 463 -19.21 32.40 16.17
CA CYS A 463 -20.64 32.70 16.03
C CYS A 463 -20.98 33.44 14.73
N ASP A 464 -22.00 32.96 14.01
CA ASP A 464 -22.48 33.56 12.76
C ASP A 464 -22.92 35.02 12.92
N GLU A 465 -23.52 35.38 14.06
CA GLU A 465 -23.94 36.75 14.36
C GLU A 465 -22.75 37.72 14.34
N TYR A 466 -21.62 37.34 14.92
CA TYR A 466 -20.38 38.11 14.84
C TYR A 466 -19.84 38.16 13.42
N LEU A 467 -19.84 37.03 12.72
CA LEU A 467 -19.35 36.91 11.34
C LEU A 467 -20.25 37.60 10.30
N SER A 468 -21.43 38.06 10.72
CA SER A 468 -22.38 38.83 9.92
C SER A 468 -22.22 40.35 10.07
N THR A 469 -21.27 40.81 10.90
CA THR A 469 -21.01 42.24 11.13
C THR A 469 -20.68 42.99 9.83
N THR A 470 -21.11 44.26 9.77
CA THR A 470 -20.89 45.11 8.59
C THR A 470 -19.46 45.64 8.57
N SER A 471 -18.90 45.80 7.37
CA SER A 471 -17.54 46.36 7.23
C SER A 471 -17.45 47.78 7.80
N PRO A 472 -16.24 48.26 8.15
CA PRO A 472 -16.03 49.64 8.61
C PRO A 472 -16.57 50.71 7.64
N ASP A 473 -16.59 50.41 6.33
CA ASP A 473 -17.10 51.29 5.26
C ASP A 473 -18.64 51.22 5.13
N ARG A 474 -19.35 50.39 5.90
CA ARG A 474 -20.82 50.17 5.93
C ARG A 474 -21.47 49.79 4.59
N LYS A 475 -20.73 49.79 3.48
CA LYS A 475 -21.21 49.51 2.11
C LYS A 475 -20.99 48.07 1.67
N HIS A 476 -20.07 47.37 2.32
CA HIS A 476 -19.64 46.03 1.93
C HIS A 476 -19.82 45.05 3.10
N LYS A 477 -20.14 43.79 2.77
CA LYS A 477 -20.12 42.70 3.74
C LYS A 477 -18.67 42.21 3.92
N ILE A 478 -18.34 41.75 5.11
CA ILE A 478 -17.05 41.11 5.38
C ILE A 478 -17.08 39.70 4.79
N ASP A 479 -16.04 39.38 4.01
CA ASP A 479 -15.90 38.09 3.34
C ASP A 479 -14.96 37.15 4.09
N ALA A 480 -13.97 37.71 4.79
CA ALA A 480 -12.97 36.94 5.52
C ALA A 480 -12.36 37.72 6.70
N TYR A 481 -11.78 36.97 7.63
CA TYR A 481 -11.19 37.43 8.88
C TYR A 481 -9.77 36.87 9.03
N SER A 482 -8.90 37.57 9.74
CA SER A 482 -7.61 37.08 10.21
C SER A 482 -7.28 37.68 11.57
N GLY A 483 -6.53 36.95 12.39
CA GLY A 483 -6.29 37.31 13.79
C GLY A 483 -7.42 36.89 14.73
N LEU A 484 -8.39 36.08 14.26
CA LEU A 484 -9.41 35.50 15.11
C LEU A 484 -8.76 34.65 16.22
N THR A 485 -9.21 34.82 17.45
CA THR A 485 -8.63 34.14 18.61
C THR A 485 -9.69 33.30 19.31
N THR A 486 -9.40 32.02 19.55
CA THR A 486 -10.21 31.17 20.43
C THR A 486 -9.46 30.89 21.71
N ASN A 487 -10.23 30.69 22.77
CA ASN A 487 -9.69 30.42 24.10
C ASN A 487 -10.27 29.11 24.60
N THR A 488 -9.45 28.09 24.75
CA THR A 488 -9.86 26.80 25.29
C THR A 488 -9.84 26.80 26.83
N PHE A 489 -8.99 27.62 27.47
CA PHE A 489 -8.86 27.68 28.93
C PHE A 489 -8.55 29.11 29.44
N MET A 490 -9.54 29.77 30.05
CA MET A 490 -9.43 31.16 30.51
C MET A 490 -8.39 31.39 31.62
N GLN A 491 -8.07 30.40 32.46
CA GLN A 491 -7.20 30.64 33.62
C GLN A 491 -5.73 30.96 33.25
N HIS A 492 -5.31 30.75 31.98
CA HIS A 492 -3.90 30.78 31.57
C HIS A 492 -3.55 31.73 30.39
N THR A 493 -4.48 32.50 29.83
CA THR A 493 -4.31 33.11 28.48
C THR A 493 -4.21 34.64 28.40
N GLU A 494 -3.97 35.29 29.53
CA GLU A 494 -3.97 36.76 29.74
C GLU A 494 -3.19 37.59 28.71
N LYS A 495 -2.05 37.10 28.20
CA LYS A 495 -1.18 37.87 27.27
C LYS A 495 -1.67 37.91 25.82
N THR A 496 -2.74 37.20 25.48
CA THR A 496 -3.11 36.90 24.08
C THR A 496 -4.42 37.54 23.62
N LEU A 497 -5.12 38.23 24.52
CA LEU A 497 -6.50 38.69 24.35
C LEU A 497 -6.65 40.07 23.66
N THR A 498 -5.56 40.71 23.26
CA THR A 498 -5.58 42.09 22.74
C THR A 498 -5.17 42.22 21.26
N LYS A 499 -5.22 41.12 20.48
CA LYS A 499 -4.86 41.19 19.05
C LYS A 499 -6.01 41.78 18.23
N LYS A 500 -5.72 42.90 17.55
CA LYS A 500 -6.64 43.55 16.60
C LYS A 500 -7.01 42.59 15.47
N ILE A 501 -8.31 42.34 15.30
CA ILE A 501 -8.85 41.50 14.22
C ILE A 501 -8.78 42.28 12.90
N LYS A 502 -8.38 41.59 11.83
CA LYS A 502 -8.27 42.18 10.50
C LYS A 502 -9.28 41.54 9.56
N VAL A 503 -10.10 42.38 8.93
CA VAL A 503 -11.21 41.94 8.06
C VAL A 503 -10.99 42.32 6.62
N TYR A 504 -11.48 41.47 5.73
CA TYR A 504 -11.34 41.61 4.28
C TYR A 504 -12.72 41.64 3.64
N TRP A 505 -12.90 42.52 2.64
CA TRP A 505 -14.17 42.73 1.97
C TRP A 505 -13.99 43.20 0.53
N GLY A 506 -15.03 43.02 -0.29
CA GLY A 506 -15.10 43.57 -1.64
C GLY A 506 -14.42 42.69 -2.68
N HIS A 507 -14.32 43.21 -3.92
CA HIS A 507 -13.79 42.44 -5.04
C HIS A 507 -12.29 42.16 -4.90
N SER A 508 -11.84 41.03 -5.44
CA SER A 508 -10.46 40.51 -5.32
C SER A 508 -9.37 41.46 -5.82
N ASP A 509 -9.72 42.43 -6.67
CA ASP A 509 -8.84 43.47 -7.21
C ASP A 509 -8.79 44.75 -6.35
N LYS A 510 -9.59 44.84 -5.29
CA LYS A 510 -9.67 46.02 -4.42
C LYS A 510 -8.86 45.84 -3.15
N ARG A 511 -8.38 46.98 -2.64
CA ARG A 511 -7.60 47.10 -1.40
C ARG A 511 -8.28 46.42 -0.19
N GLY A 512 -9.61 46.46 -0.12
CA GLY A 512 -10.38 45.79 0.94
C GLY A 512 -10.21 44.27 0.96
N ALA A 513 -10.03 43.63 -0.20
CA ALA A 513 -9.89 42.18 -0.30
C ALA A 513 -8.45 41.71 -0.13
N THR A 514 -7.48 42.54 -0.52
CA THR A 514 -6.04 42.22 -0.55
C THR A 514 -5.32 42.68 0.71
N GLU A 515 -5.47 43.94 1.09
CA GLU A 515 -4.81 44.50 2.27
C GLU A 515 -5.62 44.28 3.53
N GLY A 516 -6.96 44.33 3.48
CA GLY A 516 -7.84 44.24 4.66
C GLY A 516 -7.67 45.41 5.63
N THR A 517 -8.59 45.59 6.58
CA THR A 517 -8.52 46.67 7.58
C THR A 517 -8.64 46.12 8.99
N LEU A 518 -7.91 46.75 9.91
CA LEU A 518 -7.97 46.45 11.33
C LEU A 518 -9.27 47.01 11.91
N LEU A 519 -10.03 46.16 12.59
CA LEU A 519 -11.11 46.59 13.46
C LEU A 519 -10.50 46.97 14.80
N GLU A 520 -10.55 48.26 15.15
CA GLU A 520 -9.92 48.77 16.38
C GLU A 520 -10.66 48.33 17.65
N ASP A 521 -11.96 48.06 17.55
CA ASP A 521 -12.85 47.71 18.67
C ASP A 521 -13.42 46.27 18.60
N ALA A 522 -12.93 45.43 17.69
CA ALA A 522 -13.47 44.07 17.52
C ALA A 522 -12.54 43.04 18.18
N ASP A 523 -12.76 42.79 19.47
CA ASP A 523 -12.34 41.54 20.11
C ASP A 523 -13.53 40.58 20.10
N TYR A 524 -13.34 39.40 19.50
CA TYR A 524 -14.37 38.37 19.45
C TYR A 524 -14.78 37.90 20.85
N ILE A 525 -13.85 37.82 21.80
CA ILE A 525 -14.14 37.33 23.15
C ILE A 525 -14.97 38.36 23.92
N HIS A 526 -14.63 39.64 23.81
CA HIS A 526 -15.43 40.73 24.36
C HIS A 526 -16.84 40.74 23.76
N TRP A 527 -16.95 40.66 22.43
CA TRP A 527 -18.26 40.58 21.77
C TRP A 527 -19.07 39.37 22.24
N LEU A 528 -18.43 38.20 22.36
CA LEU A 528 -19.09 36.95 22.74
C LEU A 528 -19.74 37.05 24.13
N VAL A 529 -19.00 37.56 25.11
CA VAL A 529 -19.49 37.61 26.51
C VAL A 529 -20.58 38.67 26.72
N GLU A 530 -20.61 39.72 25.89
CA GLU A 530 -21.62 40.78 25.94
C GLU A 530 -22.92 40.42 25.20
N ASN A 531 -22.84 39.59 24.14
CA ASN A 531 -23.97 39.32 23.25
C ASN A 531 -24.54 37.91 23.41
N ILE A 532 -23.75 36.94 23.89
CA ILE A 532 -24.17 35.54 24.04
C ILE A 532 -24.20 35.14 25.52
N LYS A 533 -25.30 34.49 25.93
CA LYS A 533 -25.45 33.92 27.28
C LYS A 533 -24.56 32.69 27.45
N CYS A 534 -23.26 32.90 27.67
CA CYS A 534 -22.26 31.84 27.74
C CYS A 534 -21.58 31.72 29.11
N ILE A 535 -21.83 32.64 30.05
CA ILE A 535 -21.15 32.63 31.36
C ILE A 535 -22.01 31.88 32.38
N PRO A 536 -21.56 30.74 32.93
CA PRO A 536 -22.32 29.98 33.90
C PRO A 536 -22.40 30.71 35.23
N THR A 537 -23.60 30.74 35.81
CA THR A 537 -23.91 31.47 37.03
C THR A 537 -24.27 30.54 38.19
N THR A 538 -24.22 31.05 39.41
CA THR A 538 -24.59 30.32 40.65
C THR A 538 -26.04 29.85 40.68
N VAL A 539 -26.88 30.34 39.75
CA VAL A 539 -28.28 29.95 39.58
C VAL A 539 -28.43 28.80 38.56
N ASN A 540 -27.33 28.16 38.16
CA ASN A 540 -27.27 27.07 37.17
C ASN A 540 -27.81 27.46 35.78
N THR A 541 -27.74 28.74 35.43
CA THR A 541 -28.04 29.25 34.08
C THR A 541 -26.83 29.97 33.52
N CYS A 542 -26.72 30.06 32.19
CA CYS A 542 -25.77 30.95 31.54
C CYS A 542 -26.41 32.33 31.31
N GLU A 543 -25.66 33.39 31.56
CA GLU A 543 -26.11 34.77 31.33
C GLU A 543 -25.07 35.62 30.62
N LEU A 544 -25.52 36.78 30.13
CA LEU A 544 -24.64 37.83 29.59
C LEU A 544 -23.76 38.39 30.69
N SER A 545 -22.54 38.80 30.36
CA SER A 545 -21.61 39.34 31.34
C SER A 545 -22.16 40.57 32.08
N ASN A 546 -22.84 41.47 31.35
CA ASN A 546 -23.47 42.67 31.89
C ASN A 546 -24.65 42.39 32.84
N ASN A 547 -25.14 41.15 32.93
CA ASN A 547 -26.19 40.72 33.86
C ASN A 547 -25.65 40.01 35.10
N ILE A 548 -24.34 39.81 35.20
CA ILE A 548 -23.69 39.05 36.25
C ILE A 548 -22.97 40.03 37.20
N PHE A 549 -23.16 39.83 38.50
CA PHE A 549 -22.47 40.61 39.52
C PHE A 549 -21.06 40.06 39.75
N ILE A 550 -20.10 40.97 39.98
CA ILE A 550 -18.75 40.57 40.42
C ILE A 550 -18.84 39.73 41.70
N ASP A 551 -17.91 38.77 41.85
CA ASP A 551 -17.83 37.96 43.06
C ASP A 551 -17.44 38.83 44.27
N ASN A 552 -18.44 39.31 44.99
CA ASN A 552 -18.30 40.09 46.21
C ASN A 552 -19.13 39.44 47.33
N LYS A 553 -18.48 39.19 48.47
CA LYS A 553 -19.09 38.57 49.65
C LYS A 553 -20.32 39.33 50.16
N GLU A 554 -20.25 40.67 50.22
CA GLU A 554 -21.37 41.51 50.69
C GLU A 554 -22.59 41.41 49.76
N LEU A 555 -22.35 41.40 48.45
CA LEU A 555 -23.41 41.24 47.45
C LEU A 555 -23.99 39.82 47.49
N LYS A 556 -23.17 38.79 47.67
CA LYS A 556 -23.61 37.40 47.77
C LYS A 556 -24.49 37.16 49.00
N GLU A 557 -24.13 37.71 50.17
CA GLU A 557 -24.93 37.60 51.39
C GLU A 557 -26.32 38.22 51.20
N LEU A 558 -26.37 39.40 50.60
CA LEU A 558 -27.60 40.15 50.39
C LEU A 558 -28.47 39.63 49.24
N CYS A 559 -27.88 39.19 48.13
CA CYS A 559 -28.65 38.68 46.98
C CYS A 559 -28.94 37.18 47.05
N GLY A 560 -28.17 36.41 47.82
CA GLY A 560 -28.35 34.98 47.99
C GLY A 560 -28.40 34.22 46.65
N LYS A 561 -29.35 33.27 46.56
CA LYS A 561 -29.58 32.44 45.36
C LYS A 561 -30.38 33.12 44.24
N TYR A 562 -30.79 34.38 44.41
CA TYR A 562 -31.74 35.04 43.50
C TYR A 562 -31.06 35.85 42.39
N MET A 563 -29.76 36.12 42.50
CA MET A 563 -29.00 36.85 41.49
C MET A 563 -27.84 36.04 40.93
N HIS A 564 -27.40 36.45 39.74
CA HIS A 564 -26.38 35.79 38.97
C HIS A 564 -24.99 36.23 39.43
N PHE A 565 -24.24 35.31 40.03
CA PHE A 565 -22.80 35.44 40.26
C PHE A 565 -22.06 34.42 39.39
N PRO A 566 -20.79 34.64 39.02
CA PRO A 566 -20.02 33.67 38.24
C PRO A 566 -19.86 32.37 39.05
N SER A 567 -20.14 31.23 38.42
CA SER A 567 -19.83 29.91 39.00
C SER A 567 -18.35 29.53 38.85
N ILE A 568 -17.59 30.33 38.11
CA ILE A 568 -16.18 30.12 37.84
C ILE A 568 -15.37 31.02 38.78
N LEU A 569 -14.36 30.44 39.43
CA LEU A 569 -13.36 31.19 40.18
C LEU A 569 -12.50 31.99 39.21
N LEU A 570 -12.71 33.31 39.17
CA LEU A 570 -11.79 34.20 38.47
C LEU A 570 -10.63 34.59 39.40
N PRO A 571 -9.39 34.61 38.88
CA PRO A 571 -8.24 35.01 39.67
C PRO A 571 -8.36 36.47 40.13
N GLN A 572 -8.63 36.68 41.43
CA GLN A 572 -8.90 37.99 42.06
C GLN A 572 -7.79 39.04 41.87
N LYS A 573 -6.56 38.61 41.54
CA LYS A 573 -5.38 39.49 41.36
C LYS A 573 -5.13 39.93 39.90
N LYS A 574 -5.95 39.50 38.93
CA LYS A 574 -5.73 39.80 37.50
C LYS A 574 -6.76 40.82 37.00
N THR A 575 -6.28 42.03 36.71
CA THR A 575 -7.06 43.20 36.28
C THR A 575 -7.72 43.02 34.90
N SER A 576 -7.08 42.28 34.00
CA SER A 576 -7.52 42.08 32.61
C SER A 576 -8.89 41.40 32.47
N TRP A 577 -9.24 40.44 33.34
CA TRP A 577 -10.54 39.75 33.27
C TRP A 577 -11.72 40.61 33.67
N HIS A 578 -11.49 41.58 34.57
CA HIS A 578 -12.53 42.52 34.98
C HIS A 578 -12.90 43.46 33.82
N GLU A 579 -11.90 43.86 33.02
CA GLU A 579 -12.10 44.64 31.80
C GLU A 579 -12.83 43.84 30.72
N ILE A 580 -12.44 42.58 30.50
CA ILE A 580 -13.06 41.73 29.45
C ILE A 580 -14.52 41.42 29.73
N PHE A 581 -14.86 41.06 30.97
CA PHE A 581 -16.22 40.66 31.31
C PHE A 581 -17.13 41.82 31.68
N ASN A 582 -16.59 42.91 32.21
CA ASN A 582 -17.36 44.09 32.61
C ASN A 582 -18.57 43.75 33.51
N PHE A 583 -18.38 42.88 34.51
CA PHE A 583 -19.44 42.49 35.45
C PHE A 583 -19.99 43.68 36.23
N LYS A 584 -21.26 43.60 36.66
CA LYS A 584 -21.88 44.60 37.52
C LYS A 584 -21.13 44.69 38.85
N THR A 585 -20.56 45.86 39.12
CA THR A 585 -19.86 46.16 40.39
C THR A 585 -20.78 46.79 41.44
N LYS A 586 -21.89 47.40 40.99
CA LYS A 586 -22.91 48.04 41.83
C LYS A 586 -24.30 47.64 41.35
N ARG A 587 -25.28 47.78 42.24
CA ARG A 587 -26.69 47.55 41.94
C ARG A 587 -27.34 48.85 41.46
N SER A 588 -28.31 48.72 40.58
CA SER A 588 -29.28 49.75 40.27
C SER A 588 -30.54 49.54 41.12
N ILE A 589 -31.35 50.58 41.27
CA ILE A 589 -32.69 50.50 41.91
C ILE A 589 -33.54 49.37 41.31
N ASN A 590 -33.47 49.16 39.99
CA ASN A 590 -34.18 48.07 39.31
C ASN A 590 -33.72 46.68 39.78
N ASP A 591 -32.42 46.49 40.03
CA ASP A 591 -31.90 45.21 40.54
C ASP A 591 -32.46 44.90 41.93
N TYR A 592 -32.74 45.92 42.75
CA TYR A 592 -33.38 45.73 44.05
C TYR A 592 -34.86 45.34 43.93
N PHE A 593 -35.59 45.93 42.99
CA PHE A 593 -36.97 45.55 42.71
C PHE A 593 -37.07 44.12 42.16
N ASP A 594 -36.19 43.76 41.23
CA ASP A 594 -36.10 42.39 40.70
C ASP A 594 -35.81 41.38 41.80
N LEU A 595 -34.93 41.73 42.75
CA LEU A 595 -34.61 40.89 43.90
C LEU A 595 -35.84 40.70 44.81
N LEU A 596 -36.58 41.76 45.11
CA LEU A 596 -37.81 41.69 45.90
C LEU A 596 -38.88 40.84 45.20
N GLN A 597 -39.01 40.96 43.88
CA GLN A 597 -39.94 40.15 43.09
C GLN A 597 -39.56 38.67 43.16
N LYS A 598 -38.28 38.33 42.94
CA LYS A 598 -37.80 36.94 43.03
C LYS A 598 -37.94 36.34 44.43
N ILE A 599 -37.77 37.15 45.48
CA ILE A 599 -37.99 36.72 46.86
C ILE A 599 -39.49 36.48 47.12
N ARG A 600 -40.36 37.35 46.60
CA ARG A 600 -41.82 37.20 46.71
C ARG A 600 -42.30 35.91 46.05
N ASP A 601 -41.73 35.56 44.89
CA ASP A 601 -42.09 34.36 44.14
C ASP A 601 -41.58 33.06 44.80
N ASP A 602 -40.66 33.16 45.79
CA ASP A 602 -40.17 32.03 46.60
C ASP A 602 -40.95 31.88 47.91
N GLU A 603 -42.23 31.48 47.80
CA GLU A 603 -43.16 31.32 48.94
C GLU A 603 -42.64 30.37 50.03
N LYS A 604 -41.73 29.43 49.68
CA LYS A 604 -41.21 28.41 50.60
C LYS A 604 -40.15 28.95 51.56
N ASN A 605 -39.44 30.02 51.20
CA ASN A 605 -38.30 30.55 51.98
C ASN A 605 -38.57 31.95 52.54
N LEU A 606 -39.83 32.38 52.62
CA LEU A 606 -40.18 33.75 52.97
C LEU A 606 -39.70 34.16 54.38
N LYS A 607 -39.74 33.23 55.35
CA LYS A 607 -39.24 33.46 56.72
C LYS A 607 -37.72 33.66 56.76
N ASP A 608 -36.98 32.90 55.96
CA ASP A 608 -35.51 32.97 55.91
C ASP A 608 -35.01 34.21 55.15
N ASN A 609 -35.88 34.86 54.37
CA ASN A 609 -35.57 36.07 53.63
C ASN A 609 -35.95 37.37 54.38
N TYR A 610 -36.52 37.29 55.60
CA TYR A 610 -37.03 38.48 56.29
C TYR A 610 -35.93 39.54 56.54
N ASP A 611 -34.80 39.12 57.09
CA ASP A 611 -33.65 40.01 57.32
C ASP A 611 -33.08 40.58 56.01
N ARG A 612 -33.08 39.74 54.95
CA ARG A 612 -32.66 40.14 53.60
C ARG A 612 -33.57 41.21 53.02
N ILE A 613 -34.89 41.09 53.19
CA ILE A 613 -35.87 42.10 52.74
C ILE A 613 -35.65 43.43 53.47
N GLN A 614 -35.42 43.40 54.78
CA GLN A 614 -35.13 44.62 55.54
C GLN A 614 -33.85 45.32 55.06
N MET A 615 -32.78 44.55 54.81
CA MET A 615 -31.56 45.08 54.24
C MET A 615 -31.77 45.67 52.84
N ILE A 616 -32.59 45.04 51.99
CA ILE A 616 -32.93 45.57 50.66
C ILE A 616 -33.63 46.93 50.78
N TYR A 617 -34.67 47.05 51.61
CA TYR A 617 -35.36 48.34 51.83
C TYR A 617 -34.44 49.41 52.41
N PHE A 618 -33.55 49.06 53.33
CA PHE A 618 -32.55 49.99 53.86
C PHE A 618 -31.64 50.54 52.73
N HIS A 619 -31.19 49.67 51.83
CA HIS A 619 -30.38 50.09 50.68
C HIS A 619 -31.17 50.94 49.68
N ILE A 620 -32.42 50.60 49.37
CA ILE A 620 -33.29 51.40 48.48
C ILE A 620 -33.49 52.80 49.07
N LEU A 621 -33.81 52.91 50.36
CA LEU A 621 -33.98 54.20 51.03
C LEU A 621 -32.68 55.01 51.00
N LYS A 622 -31.53 54.37 51.22
CA LYS A 622 -30.23 55.05 51.14
C LYS A 622 -29.93 55.61 49.74
N GLU A 623 -30.35 54.93 48.67
CA GLU A 623 -30.18 55.40 47.28
C GLU A 623 -31.22 56.46 46.84
N ILE A 624 -32.35 56.59 47.55
CA ILE A 624 -33.38 57.59 47.23
C ILE A 624 -33.11 58.92 47.99
N TYR A 625 -32.54 58.85 49.19
CA TYR A 625 -32.32 60.01 50.06
C TYR A 625 -30.89 60.62 49.97
N TYR A 626 -29.99 60.02 49.18
CA TYR A 626 -28.67 60.54 48.82
C TYR A 626 -28.55 60.56 47.30
#